data_AF-A0A9D4PQX8-F1
#
_entry.id   AF-A0A9D4PQX8-F1
#
_cell.length_a   1.000
_cell.length_b   1.000
_cell.length_c   1.000
_cell.angle_alpha   90.00
_cell.angle_beta   90.00
_cell.angle_gamma   90.00
#
_symmetry.space_group_name_H-M   'P 1'
#
loop_
_entity.id
_entity.type
_entity.pdbx_description
1 polymer ?
#
loop_
_entity_poly.entity_id
_entity_poly.type
_entity_poly.pdbx_seq_one_letter_code
_entity_poly.pdbx_strand_id
1 'polypeptide(L)'
;MASMKATFGALLVVLAGSCAFGSPLKDFVESVRKEPLTTYQCYRNGSSLEDASAIKLSVLWNGKGLPDNKVECIVSFSLPDSEGKKTFHASAEYVPQKDYILLAAGEKSVNMYIPQEPYNGKAYIFKHVETSTGDESYKIYDTSASCENAHALRKIVCPEPCTLQSTAQ
;
A
#
# COMPACT_ATOMS: atom_id res chain seq x y z
N MET A 1 -32.63 59.90 25.42
CA MET A 1 -31.21 59.46 25.44
C MET A 1 -31.19 57.94 25.45
N ALA A 2 -30.38 57.36 24.58
CA ALA A 2 -30.53 56.01 24.05
C ALA A 2 -30.30 54.89 25.08
N SER A 3 -31.17 53.88 25.01
CA SER A 3 -31.03 52.56 25.64
C SER A 3 -30.22 51.67 24.69
N MET A 4 -29.06 51.19 25.14
CA MET A 4 -28.25 50.22 24.39
C MET A 4 -28.37 48.86 25.09
N LYS A 5 -29.21 47.98 24.53
CA LYS A 5 -29.28 46.57 24.89
C LYS A 5 -28.13 45.83 24.19
N ALA A 6 -27.22 45.24 24.96
CA ALA A 6 -26.20 44.35 24.46
C ALA A 6 -26.82 42.97 24.19
N THR A 7 -26.90 42.58 22.93
CA THR A 7 -27.34 41.26 22.50
C THR A 7 -26.16 40.29 22.65
N PHE A 8 -26.25 39.37 23.60
CA PHE A 8 -25.35 38.22 23.70
C PHE A 8 -25.60 37.27 22.52
N GLY A 9 -24.69 37.26 21.56
CA GLY A 9 -24.67 36.26 20.49
C GLY A 9 -24.25 34.91 21.04
N ALA A 10 -25.11 33.90 20.91
CA ALA A 10 -24.79 32.52 21.24
C ALA A 10 -23.69 32.01 20.30
N LEU A 11 -22.54 31.66 20.88
CA LEU A 11 -21.45 30.98 20.18
C LEU A 11 -21.87 29.53 19.94
N LEU A 12 -22.33 29.23 18.72
CA LEU A 12 -22.61 27.88 18.26
C LEU A 12 -21.26 27.16 18.07
N VAL A 13 -20.85 26.36 19.05
CA VAL A 13 -19.70 25.45 18.90
C VAL A 13 -20.14 24.31 18.00
N VAL A 14 -19.78 24.37 16.72
CA VAL A 14 -19.89 23.24 15.80
C VAL A 14 -18.84 22.22 16.21
N LEU A 15 -19.26 21.20 16.95
CA LEU A 15 -18.49 19.96 17.11
C LEU A 15 -18.43 19.30 15.74
N ALA A 16 -17.40 19.62 14.96
CA ALA A 16 -17.04 18.84 13.79
C ALA A 16 -16.74 17.42 14.28
N GLY A 17 -17.64 16.49 13.96
CA GLY A 17 -17.43 15.08 14.19
C GLY A 17 -16.13 14.68 13.52
N SER A 18 -15.13 14.33 14.32
CA SER A 18 -13.95 13.62 13.87
C SER A 18 -14.42 12.27 13.33
N CYS A 19 -14.70 12.20 12.01
CA CYS A 19 -14.71 10.94 11.31
C CYS A 19 -13.38 10.27 11.64
N ALA A 20 -13.41 9.18 12.41
CA ALA A 20 -12.25 8.35 12.64
C ALA A 20 -11.93 7.66 11.31
N PHE A 21 -11.28 8.38 10.40
CA PHE A 21 -10.76 7.81 9.16
C PHE A 21 -9.71 6.76 9.55
N GLY A 22 -9.84 5.56 8.99
CA GLY A 22 -8.83 4.50 9.14
C GLY A 22 -7.50 4.94 8.54
N SER A 23 -6.43 4.20 8.82
CA SER A 23 -5.18 4.36 8.07
C SER A 23 -5.38 3.85 6.64
N PRO A 24 -4.62 4.35 5.64
CA PRO A 24 -4.65 3.81 4.28
C PRO A 24 -4.43 2.28 4.23
N LEU A 25 -3.61 1.76 5.15
CA LEU A 25 -3.37 0.33 5.27
C LEU A 25 -4.58 -0.43 5.81
N LYS A 26 -5.26 0.10 6.84
CA LYS A 26 -6.49 -0.51 7.35
C LYS A 26 -7.56 -0.57 6.25
N ASP A 27 -7.74 0.51 5.51
CA ASP A 27 -8.72 0.59 4.42
C ASP A 27 -8.39 -0.39 3.29
N PHE A 28 -7.09 -0.55 2.98
CA PHE A 28 -6.62 -1.58 2.06
C PHE A 28 -6.99 -2.99 2.55
N VAL A 29 -6.69 -3.33 3.81
CA VAL A 29 -7.03 -4.65 4.40
C VAL A 29 -8.54 -4.89 4.33
N GLU A 30 -9.35 -3.92 4.73
CA GLU A 30 -10.81 -4.03 4.65
C GLU A 30 -11.32 -4.21 3.22
N SER A 31 -10.68 -3.56 2.24
CA SER A 31 -11.05 -3.71 0.83
C SER A 31 -10.80 -5.13 0.31
N VAL A 32 -9.61 -5.70 0.55
CA VAL A 32 -9.21 -7.02 0.04
C VAL A 32 -9.92 -8.18 0.75
N ARG A 33 -10.55 -7.91 1.90
CA ARG A 33 -11.47 -8.82 2.59
C ARG A 33 -12.84 -8.87 1.95
N LYS A 34 -13.32 -7.75 1.41
CA LYS A 34 -14.60 -7.68 0.69
C LYS A 34 -14.45 -8.31 -0.69
N GLU A 35 -13.40 -7.91 -1.41
CA GLU A 35 -13.14 -8.35 -2.78
C GLU A 35 -11.62 -8.49 -3.03
N PRO A 36 -11.16 -9.65 -3.53
CA PRO A 36 -9.73 -9.83 -3.84
C PRO A 36 -9.22 -8.79 -4.83
N LEU A 37 -8.01 -8.30 -4.61
CA LEU A 37 -7.39 -7.26 -5.43
C LEU A 37 -6.08 -7.76 -6.01
N THR A 38 -5.86 -7.54 -7.31
CA THR A 38 -4.54 -7.74 -7.92
C THR A 38 -3.85 -6.40 -8.09
N THR A 39 -2.59 -6.33 -7.66
CA THR A 39 -1.73 -5.16 -7.85
C THR A 39 -0.48 -5.52 -8.64
N TYR A 40 -0.03 -4.65 -9.53
CA TYR A 40 1.13 -4.81 -10.40
C TYR A 40 2.24 -3.86 -9.96
N GLN A 41 3.44 -4.37 -9.69
CA GLN A 41 4.59 -3.55 -9.32
C GLN A 41 5.11 -2.83 -10.55
N CYS A 42 5.00 -1.51 -10.54
CA CYS A 42 5.39 -0.65 -11.64
C CYS A 42 6.78 -0.05 -11.44
N TYR A 43 7.12 0.26 -10.18
CA TYR A 43 8.41 0.82 -9.80
C TYR A 43 8.90 0.29 -8.45
N ARG A 44 10.21 0.21 -8.26
CA ARG A 44 10.86 -0.08 -6.96
C ARG A 44 12.26 0.51 -6.86
N ASN A 45 12.77 0.68 -5.65
CA ASN A 45 14.19 0.99 -5.38
C ASN A 45 14.92 -0.12 -4.62
N GLY A 46 14.25 -1.24 -4.35
CA GLY A 46 14.82 -2.40 -3.67
C GLY A 46 13.89 -3.60 -3.76
N SER A 47 14.42 -4.78 -3.50
CA SER A 47 13.66 -6.04 -3.41
C SER A 47 13.36 -6.39 -1.95
N SER A 48 12.36 -7.26 -1.75
CA SER A 48 12.00 -7.77 -0.43
C SER A 48 11.94 -9.30 -0.44
N LEU A 49 10.74 -9.85 -0.63
CA LEU A 49 10.49 -11.28 -0.73
C LEU A 49 10.93 -11.85 -2.10
N GLU A 50 10.77 -11.06 -3.15
CA GLU A 50 11.06 -11.45 -4.53
C GLU A 50 12.55 -11.35 -4.90
N ASP A 51 12.89 -11.89 -6.08
CA ASP A 51 14.21 -11.75 -6.66
C ASP A 51 14.54 -10.29 -7.04
N ALA A 52 15.79 -9.87 -6.84
CA ALA A 52 16.27 -8.53 -7.18
C ALA A 52 16.20 -8.23 -8.70
N SER A 53 16.12 -9.26 -9.54
CA SER A 53 15.93 -9.14 -10.99
C SER A 53 14.47 -9.32 -11.44
N ALA A 54 13.53 -9.57 -10.51
CA ALA A 54 12.12 -9.79 -10.86
C ALA A 54 11.47 -8.64 -11.66
N ILE A 55 10.79 -9.00 -12.73
CA ILE A 55 9.99 -8.13 -13.61
C ILE A 55 8.54 -8.63 -13.70
N LYS A 56 7.62 -7.78 -14.17
CA LYS A 56 6.17 -8.10 -14.29
C LYS A 56 5.57 -8.65 -13.00
N LEU A 57 6.02 -8.16 -11.85
CA LEU A 57 5.55 -8.67 -10.57
C LEU A 57 4.10 -8.25 -10.33
N SER A 58 3.25 -9.22 -10.02
CA SER A 58 1.89 -9.01 -9.54
C SER A 58 1.68 -9.69 -8.20
N VAL A 59 0.80 -9.13 -7.37
CA VAL A 59 0.35 -9.73 -6.12
C VAL A 59 -1.16 -9.78 -6.12
N LEU A 60 -1.72 -10.98 -5.98
CA LEU A 60 -3.14 -11.16 -5.63
C LEU A 60 -3.26 -11.13 -4.11
N TRP A 61 -4.05 -10.19 -3.60
CA TRP A 61 -4.39 -10.02 -2.20
C TRP A 61 -5.80 -10.54 -1.96
N ASN A 62 -5.96 -11.58 -1.14
CA ASN A 62 -7.25 -12.18 -0.86
C ASN A 62 -7.46 -12.36 0.65
N GLY A 63 -8.29 -11.51 1.26
CA GLY A 63 -8.72 -11.63 2.65
C GLY A 63 -10.07 -12.33 2.83
N LYS A 64 -10.74 -12.71 1.72
CA LYS A 64 -12.12 -13.18 1.76
C LYS A 64 -12.23 -14.53 2.47
N GLY A 65 -13.08 -14.60 3.49
CA GLY A 65 -13.28 -15.82 4.28
C GLY A 65 -12.14 -16.14 5.26
N LEU A 66 -11.17 -15.24 5.43
CA LEU A 66 -10.07 -15.38 6.38
C LEU A 66 -10.34 -14.61 7.68
N PRO A 67 -9.65 -14.94 8.79
CA PRO A 67 -9.68 -14.13 10.02
C PRO A 67 -9.39 -12.65 9.76
N ASP A 68 -9.92 -11.73 10.58
CA ASP A 68 -9.91 -10.28 10.35
C ASP A 68 -8.54 -9.66 10.09
N ASN A 69 -7.49 -10.27 10.63
CA ASN A 69 -6.12 -9.83 10.49
C ASN A 69 -5.32 -10.59 9.42
N LYS A 70 -5.92 -11.51 8.65
CA LYS A 70 -5.19 -12.34 7.68
C LYS A 70 -5.59 -12.04 6.24
N VAL A 71 -4.58 -12.05 5.37
CA VAL A 71 -4.70 -11.96 3.92
C VAL A 71 -3.79 -13.03 3.31
N GLU A 72 -4.29 -13.76 2.30
CA GLU A 72 -3.44 -14.62 1.47
C GLU A 72 -2.86 -13.78 0.33
N CYS A 73 -1.55 -13.92 0.08
CA CYS A 73 -0.86 -13.22 -0.99
C CYS A 73 -0.27 -14.22 -1.97
N ILE A 74 -0.66 -14.14 -3.23
CA ILE A 74 -0.02 -14.91 -4.31
C ILE A 74 0.87 -13.96 -5.10
N VAL A 75 2.18 -14.10 -4.94
CA VAL A 75 3.18 -13.29 -5.65
C VAL A 75 3.61 -14.02 -6.90
N SER A 76 3.69 -13.28 -7.99
CA SER A 76 3.81 -13.79 -9.35
C SER A 76 4.76 -12.89 -10.12
N PHE A 77 5.82 -13.40 -10.72
CA PHE A 77 6.79 -12.56 -11.45
C PHE A 77 7.52 -13.35 -12.53
N SER A 78 8.21 -12.65 -13.42
CA SER A 78 9.13 -13.22 -14.41
C SER A 78 10.56 -12.82 -14.09
N LEU A 79 11.53 -13.59 -14.58
CA LEU A 79 12.93 -13.19 -14.61
C LEU A 79 13.31 -12.76 -16.03
N PRO A 80 14.25 -11.80 -16.18
CA PRO A 80 14.88 -11.55 -17.48
C PRO A 80 15.39 -12.85 -18.09
N ASP A 81 15.19 -13.00 -19.39
CA ASP A 81 15.67 -14.15 -20.18
C ASP A 81 15.12 -15.53 -19.75
N SER A 82 14.03 -15.56 -18.98
CA SER A 82 13.32 -16.79 -18.62
C SER A 82 11.96 -16.86 -19.30
N GLU A 83 11.63 -18.00 -19.90
CA GLU A 83 10.32 -18.24 -20.52
C GLU A 83 9.21 -18.50 -19.50
N GLY A 84 9.54 -18.61 -18.21
CA GLY A 84 8.62 -19.03 -17.15
C GLY A 84 8.18 -17.90 -16.20
N LYS A 85 6.93 -18.00 -15.75
CA LYS A 85 6.42 -17.24 -14.60
C LYS A 85 6.72 -18.01 -13.31
N LYS A 86 7.33 -17.34 -12.34
CA LYS A 86 7.52 -17.84 -10.98
C LYS A 86 6.37 -17.38 -10.09
N THR A 87 5.92 -18.27 -9.22
CA THR A 87 4.84 -17.99 -8.27
C THR A 87 5.21 -18.54 -6.90
N PHE A 88 4.92 -17.78 -5.85
CA PHE A 88 4.98 -18.25 -4.47
C PHE A 88 3.83 -17.66 -3.65
N HIS A 89 3.48 -18.36 -2.57
CA HIS A 89 2.50 -17.89 -1.60
C HIS A 89 3.25 -17.17 -0.47
N ALA A 90 2.74 -16.00 -0.08
CA ALA A 90 3.15 -15.30 1.11
C ALA A 90 1.96 -15.23 2.07
N SER A 91 2.24 -15.37 3.35
CA SER A 91 1.27 -15.05 4.41
C SER A 91 1.33 -13.54 4.68
N ALA A 92 0.17 -12.94 4.95
CA ALA A 92 0.07 -11.55 5.34
C ALA A 92 -0.79 -11.42 6.60
N GLU A 93 -0.20 -10.90 7.68
CA GLU A 93 -0.90 -10.65 8.94
C GLU A 93 -0.87 -9.16 9.29
N TYR A 94 -2.04 -8.54 9.31
CA TYR A 94 -2.21 -7.15 9.73
C TYR A 94 -2.07 -7.03 11.26
N VAL A 95 -1.26 -6.07 11.72
CA VAL A 95 -1.00 -5.78 13.14
C VAL A 95 -1.60 -4.39 13.45
N PRO A 96 -2.88 -4.30 13.88
CA PRO A 96 -3.60 -3.03 13.97
C PRO A 96 -2.97 -2.03 14.95
N GLN A 97 -2.29 -2.52 16.00
CA GLN A 97 -1.69 -1.64 17.01
C GLN A 97 -0.46 -0.89 16.49
N LYS A 98 0.18 -1.40 15.43
CA LYS A 98 1.40 -0.82 14.84
C LYS A 98 1.22 -0.39 13.38
N ASP A 99 0.04 -0.64 12.81
CA ASP A 99 -0.36 -0.27 11.46
C ASP A 99 0.63 -0.76 10.37
N TYR A 100 0.92 -2.06 10.39
CA TYR A 100 1.65 -2.74 9.32
C TYR A 100 1.09 -4.12 9.04
N ILE A 101 1.41 -4.67 7.87
CA ILE A 101 1.23 -6.08 7.54
C ILE A 101 2.57 -6.80 7.64
N LEU A 102 2.66 -7.86 8.46
CA LEU A 102 3.77 -8.79 8.42
C LEU A 102 3.59 -9.71 7.22
N LEU A 103 4.40 -9.51 6.18
CA LEU A 103 4.48 -10.39 5.03
C LEU A 103 5.60 -11.40 5.23
N ALA A 104 5.30 -12.70 5.13
CA ALA A 104 6.31 -13.75 5.26
C ALA A 104 6.22 -14.78 4.14
N ALA A 105 7.37 -15.13 3.57
CA ALA A 105 7.53 -16.16 2.55
C ALA A 105 8.86 -16.90 2.76
N GLY A 106 8.80 -18.19 3.09
CA GLY A 106 9.97 -18.96 3.50
C GLY A 106 10.63 -18.36 4.75
N GLU A 107 11.93 -18.09 4.66
CA GLU A 107 12.72 -17.50 5.76
C GLU A 107 12.75 -15.96 5.73
N LYS A 108 12.15 -15.32 4.72
CA LYS A 108 12.13 -13.86 4.59
C LYS A 108 10.84 -13.28 5.15
N SER A 109 10.92 -12.13 5.81
CA SER A 109 9.72 -11.39 6.19
C SER A 109 9.92 -9.89 6.27
N VAL A 110 8.90 -9.13 5.88
CA VAL A 110 8.89 -7.67 5.86
C VAL A 110 7.67 -7.11 6.57
N ASN A 111 7.83 -5.97 7.24
CA ASN A 111 6.72 -5.14 7.64
C ASN A 111 6.34 -4.23 6.46
N MET A 112 5.14 -4.38 5.94
CA MET A 112 4.59 -3.55 4.87
C MET A 112 3.69 -2.45 5.43
N TYR A 113 3.90 -1.23 4.94
CA TYR A 113 3.12 -0.05 5.25
C TYR A 113 2.57 0.58 3.96
N ILE A 114 1.42 1.24 4.06
CA ILE A 114 0.87 2.11 3.02
C ILE A 114 0.90 3.55 3.59
N PRO A 115 1.91 4.36 3.27
CA PRO A 115 2.18 5.62 3.96
C PRO A 115 1.23 6.75 3.57
N GLN A 116 0.44 6.58 2.50
CA GLN A 116 -0.49 7.59 2.00
C GLN A 116 -1.65 6.94 1.25
N GLU A 117 -2.73 7.70 1.09
CA GLU A 117 -3.88 7.30 0.29
C GLU A 117 -3.48 6.90 -1.15
N PRO A 118 -4.14 5.88 -1.72
CA PRO A 118 -3.88 5.49 -3.10
C PRO A 118 -4.28 6.59 -4.07
N TYR A 119 -3.40 6.87 -5.02
CA TYR A 119 -3.66 7.84 -6.09
C TYR A 119 -4.81 7.33 -6.98
N ASN A 120 -5.88 8.12 -7.06
CA ASN A 120 -7.14 7.78 -7.72
C ASN A 120 -7.76 6.45 -7.25
N GLY A 121 -7.45 6.00 -6.03
CA GLY A 121 -7.89 4.68 -5.54
C GLY A 121 -7.25 3.49 -6.26
N LYS A 122 -6.20 3.71 -7.07
CA LYS A 122 -5.64 2.71 -8.00
C LYS A 122 -4.15 2.49 -7.87
N ALA A 123 -3.36 3.52 -7.54
CA ALA A 123 -1.92 3.36 -7.37
C ALA A 123 -1.50 3.56 -5.92
N TYR A 124 -0.73 2.61 -5.41
CA TYR A 124 -0.31 2.51 -4.02
C TYR A 124 1.20 2.66 -3.92
N ILE A 125 1.66 3.24 -2.81
CA ILE A 125 3.07 3.16 -2.39
C ILE A 125 3.13 2.14 -1.28
N PHE A 126 3.91 1.09 -1.47
CA PHE A 126 4.21 0.14 -0.40
C PHE A 126 5.63 0.44 0.10
N LYS A 127 5.75 0.69 1.40
CA LYS A 127 7.04 0.72 2.10
C LYS A 127 7.23 -0.63 2.76
N HIS A 128 8.30 -1.32 2.44
CA HIS A 128 8.69 -2.58 3.07
C HIS A 128 9.91 -2.33 3.96
N VAL A 129 9.86 -2.83 5.19
CA VAL A 129 11.00 -2.84 6.11
C VAL A 129 11.33 -4.31 6.41
N GLU A 130 12.52 -4.75 6.00
CA GLU A 130 12.98 -6.12 6.26
C GLU A 130 13.14 -6.33 7.76
N THR A 131 12.52 -7.40 8.28
CA THR A 131 12.45 -7.64 9.73
C THR A 131 13.80 -7.99 10.34
N SER A 132 14.67 -8.62 9.56
CA SER A 132 15.98 -9.10 10.00
C SER A 132 17.06 -8.02 9.96
N THR A 133 17.05 -7.14 8.95
CA THR A 133 18.09 -6.13 8.74
C THR A 133 17.63 -4.70 9.04
N GLY A 134 16.32 -4.44 8.99
CA GLY A 134 15.76 -3.09 9.06
C GLY A 134 15.86 -2.32 7.74
N ASP A 135 16.35 -2.94 6.66
CA ASP A 135 16.48 -2.28 5.37
C ASP A 135 15.11 -1.88 4.81
N GLU A 136 15.04 -0.66 4.28
CA GLU A 136 13.81 -0.11 3.72
C GLU A 136 13.82 -0.16 2.20
N SER A 137 12.68 -0.54 1.61
CA SER A 137 12.43 -0.41 0.18
C SER A 137 11.05 0.17 -0.07
N TYR A 138 10.94 0.92 -1.15
CA TYR A 138 9.73 1.58 -1.61
C TYR A 138 9.35 1.05 -2.98
N LYS A 139 8.06 0.82 -3.15
CA LYS A 139 7.49 0.23 -4.35
C LYS A 139 6.20 0.94 -4.72
N ILE A 140 6.00 1.19 -6.00
CA ILE A 140 4.73 1.71 -6.51
C ILE A 140 4.02 0.58 -7.23
N TYR A 141 2.80 0.31 -6.78
CA TYR A 141 1.90 -0.67 -7.36
C TYR A 141 0.70 0.01 -8.01
N ASP A 142 0.17 -0.56 -9.08
CA ASP A 142 -1.08 -0.12 -9.74
C ASP A 142 -2.07 -1.29 -9.78
N THR A 143 -3.37 -1.03 -9.75
CA THR A 143 -4.39 -2.07 -9.98
C THR A 143 -4.56 -2.42 -11.45
N SER A 144 -3.96 -1.62 -12.35
CA SER A 144 -3.85 -1.92 -13.78
C SER A 144 -2.43 -2.33 -14.16
N ALA A 145 -2.30 -3.36 -14.99
CA ALA A 145 -1.01 -3.77 -15.57
C ALA A 145 -0.39 -2.69 -16.50
N SER A 146 -1.18 -1.70 -16.94
CA SER A 146 -0.67 -0.57 -17.74
C SER A 146 0.18 0.42 -16.94
N CYS A 147 0.13 0.41 -15.60
CA CYS A 147 0.90 1.28 -14.73
C CYS A 147 0.69 2.80 -14.93
N GLU A 148 -0.43 3.22 -15.54
CA GLU A 148 -0.70 4.62 -15.84
C GLU A 148 -0.84 5.49 -14.58
N ASN A 149 -1.56 5.01 -13.56
CA ASN A 149 -1.72 5.74 -12.30
C ASN A 149 -0.39 5.73 -11.53
N ALA A 150 0.34 4.62 -11.53
CA ALA A 150 1.66 4.54 -10.93
C ALA A 150 2.66 5.50 -11.59
N HIS A 151 2.62 5.68 -12.91
CA HIS A 151 3.47 6.64 -13.61
C HIS A 151 3.15 8.08 -13.21
N ALA A 152 1.86 8.43 -13.11
CA ALA A 152 1.44 9.74 -12.61
C ALA A 152 1.89 9.95 -11.15
N LEU A 153 1.68 8.95 -10.30
CA LEU A 153 2.05 9.00 -8.88
C LEU A 153 3.57 9.14 -8.70
N ARG A 154 4.40 8.40 -9.46
CA ARG A 154 5.88 8.50 -9.38
C ARG A 154 6.35 9.94 -9.51
N LYS A 155 5.77 10.71 -10.45
CA LYS A 155 6.16 12.12 -10.69
C LYS A 155 5.90 13.03 -9.49
N ILE A 156 4.94 12.65 -8.63
CA ILE A 156 4.57 13.40 -7.43
C ILE A 156 5.48 13.03 -6.27
N VAL A 157 5.73 11.73 -6.06
CA VAL A 157 6.37 11.22 -4.83
C VAL A 157 7.86 10.94 -4.97
N CYS A 158 8.39 10.96 -6.18
CA CYS A 158 9.80 10.76 -6.47
C CYS A 158 10.22 11.68 -7.63
N PRO A 159 10.26 13.01 -7.39
CA PRO A 159 10.82 13.94 -8.36
C PRO A 159 12.32 13.66 -8.56
N GLU A 160 12.87 14.10 -9.69
CA GLU A 160 14.26 13.82 -10.02
C GLU A 160 15.24 14.60 -9.13
N PRO A 161 16.36 13.98 -8.69
CA PRO A 161 16.80 12.61 -9.00
C PRO A 161 16.01 11.54 -8.23
N CYS A 162 15.47 10.56 -8.96
CA CYS A 162 14.60 9.52 -8.39
C CYS A 162 15.25 8.13 -8.44
N THR A 163 15.27 7.43 -7.29
CA THR A 163 15.85 6.09 -7.17
C THR A 163 14.89 4.96 -7.55
N LEU A 164 13.61 5.26 -7.78
CA LEU A 164 12.61 4.27 -8.20
C LEU A 164 12.81 3.93 -9.68
N GLN A 165 13.17 2.67 -9.92
CA GLN A 165 13.37 2.08 -11.24
C GLN A 165 12.11 1.35 -11.70
N SER A 166 11.84 1.37 -13.00
CA SER A 166 10.67 0.68 -13.56
C SER A 166 10.85 -0.84 -13.55
N THR A 167 9.76 -1.56 -13.28
CA THR A 167 9.69 -3.03 -13.34
C THR A 167 8.60 -3.54 -14.29
N ALA A 168 7.99 -2.66 -15.07
CA ALA A 168 6.84 -2.94 -15.93
C ALA A 168 7.20 -3.55 -17.30
N GLN A 169 8.46 -3.97 -17.51
CA GLN A 169 8.96 -4.53 -18.78
C GLN A 169 8.55 -5.98 -18.97
#